data_AF-A0A9W9Z7P6-F1
#
_entry.id   AF-A0A9W9Z7P6-F1
#
_cell.length_a   1.000
_cell.length_b   1.000
_cell.length_c   1.000
_cell.angle_alpha   90.00
_cell.angle_beta   90.00
_cell.angle_gamma   90.00
#
_symmetry.space_group_name_H-M   'P 1'
#
loop_
_entity.id
_entity.type
_entity.pdbx_description
1 polymer ?
#
loop_
_entity_poly.entity_id
_entity_poly.type
_entity_poly.pdbx_seq_one_letter_code
_entity_poly.pdbx_strand_id
1 'polypeptide(L)'
;MKAMKKAISEKDFKTFAETTMKESNQLHAVCQDTYPPISPPYMNQISHTIVQLVTQYNNFYHQPKVAYTFDAGPNAFLFVMESDIADILALIRHFFPPETESGFVQGIENPSASHFSKESSGINFC
;
A
#
# COMPACT_ATOMS: atom_id res chain seq x y z
N MET A 1 -9.33 18.67 -3.50
CA MET A 1 -9.34 19.26 -2.14
C MET A 1 -10.65 19.14 -1.36
N LYS A 2 -11.83 19.58 -1.87
CA LYS A 2 -13.10 19.51 -1.09
C LYS A 2 -13.47 18.08 -0.65
N ALA A 3 -13.30 17.10 -1.55
CA ALA A 3 -13.59 15.69 -1.27
C ALA A 3 -12.73 15.12 -0.12
N MET A 4 -11.41 15.36 -0.15
CA MET A 4 -10.50 14.89 0.91
C MET A 4 -10.85 15.48 2.29
N LYS A 5 -11.10 16.80 2.38
CA LYS A 5 -11.50 17.44 3.64
C LYS A 5 -12.79 16.84 4.20
N LYS A 6 -13.77 16.59 3.33
CA LYS A 6 -15.03 15.94 3.70
C LYS A 6 -14.78 14.52 4.21
N ALA A 7 -14.00 13.71 3.48
CA ALA A 7 -13.68 12.34 3.85
C ALA A 7 -13.02 12.24 5.23
N ILE A 8 -12.06 13.13 5.53
CA ILE A 8 -11.42 13.18 6.85
C ILE A 8 -12.43 13.58 7.94
N SER A 9 -13.24 14.61 7.70
CA SER A 9 -14.24 15.08 8.66
C SER A 9 -15.30 14.02 8.98
N GLU A 10 -15.71 13.25 7.98
CA GLU A 10 -16.74 12.21 8.09
C GLU A 10 -16.15 10.83 8.46
N LYS A 11 -14.82 10.73 8.62
CA LYS A 11 -14.09 9.47 8.82
C LYS A 11 -14.39 8.42 7.75
N ASP A 12 -14.61 8.87 6.51
CA ASP A 12 -14.84 8.01 5.35
C ASP A 12 -13.49 7.53 4.79
N PHE A 13 -13.06 6.36 5.28
CA PHE A 13 -11.82 5.75 4.84
C PHE A 13 -11.84 5.37 3.35
N LYS A 14 -12.99 4.99 2.79
CA LYS A 14 -13.10 4.59 1.38
C LYS A 14 -12.76 5.77 0.47
N THR A 15 -13.44 6.89 0.66
CA THR A 15 -13.19 8.10 -0.15
C THR A 15 -11.78 8.63 0.10
N PHE A 16 -11.30 8.60 1.35
CA PHE A 16 -9.91 8.95 1.68
C PHE A 16 -8.92 8.11 0.89
N ALA A 17 -9.04 6.77 0.96
CA ALA A 17 -8.11 5.83 0.35
C ALA A 17 -8.06 5.97 -1.18
N GLU A 18 -9.23 6.01 -1.83
CA GLU A 18 -9.31 6.18 -3.28
C GLU A 18 -8.71 7.52 -3.74
N THR A 19 -8.99 8.60 -3.01
CA THR A 19 -8.45 9.93 -3.35
C THR A 19 -6.94 9.94 -3.19
N THR A 20 -6.42 9.43 -2.06
CA THR A 20 -4.98 9.36 -1.78
C THR A 20 -4.21 8.61 -2.87
N MET A 21 -4.68 7.42 -3.25
CA MET A 21 -4.01 6.62 -4.29
C MET A 21 -4.05 7.30 -5.66
N LYS A 22 -5.19 7.91 -6.04
CA LYS A 22 -5.34 8.63 -7.31
C LYS A 22 -4.42 9.85 -7.40
N GLU A 23 -4.35 10.65 -6.34
CA GLU A 23 -3.48 11.84 -6.29
C GLU A 23 -2.00 11.44 -6.35
N SER A 24 -1.60 10.36 -5.65
CA SER A 24 -0.23 9.86 -5.73
C SER A 24 0.14 9.36 -7.13
N ASN A 25 -0.77 8.63 -7.80
CA ASN A 25 -0.57 8.19 -9.18
C ASN A 25 -0.45 9.40 -10.14
N GLN A 26 -1.30 10.41 -9.96
CA GLN A 26 -1.29 11.60 -10.80
C GLN A 26 -0.01 12.42 -10.63
N LEU A 27 0.48 12.57 -9.40
CA LEU A 27 1.76 13.22 -9.11
C LEU A 27 2.89 12.55 -9.92
N HIS A 28 2.97 11.22 -9.86
CA HIS A 28 4.03 10.47 -10.54
C HIS A 28 3.89 10.48 -12.06
N ALA A 29 2.66 10.47 -12.59
CA ALA A 29 2.41 10.63 -14.02
C ALA A 29 2.92 12.00 -14.54
N VAL A 30 2.63 13.09 -13.81
CA VAL A 30 3.14 14.43 -14.14
C VAL A 30 4.66 14.47 -14.03
N CYS A 31 5.24 13.85 -13.01
CA CYS A 31 6.70 13.75 -12.87
C CYS A 31 7.35 13.03 -14.05
N GLN A 32 6.72 11.97 -14.58
CA GLN A 32 7.22 11.25 -15.75
C GLN A 32 7.05 12.02 -17.07
N ASP A 33 6.04 12.88 -17.16
CA ASP A 33 5.78 13.73 -18.33
C ASP A 33 6.68 14.99 -18.41
N THR A 34 7.54 15.21 -17.41
CA THR A 34 8.50 16.34 -17.43
C THR A 34 9.57 16.17 -18.51
N TYR A 35 10.21 17.28 -18.94
CA TYR A 35 11.32 17.27 -19.89
C TYR A 35 12.55 18.03 -19.34
N PRO A 36 13.70 17.36 -19.14
CA PRO A 36 13.88 15.91 -19.23
C PRO A 36 13.05 15.21 -18.13
N PRO A 37 12.61 13.96 -18.36
CA PRO A 37 11.92 13.19 -17.32
C PRO A 37 12.77 13.11 -16.06
N ILE A 38 12.13 13.14 -14.89
CA ILE A 38 12.82 12.99 -13.60
C ILE A 38 13.57 11.65 -13.61
N SER A 39 14.91 11.74 -13.52
CA SER A 39 15.82 10.60 -13.57
C SER A 39 16.82 10.66 -12.41
N PRO A 40 16.89 9.62 -11.56
CA PRO A 40 16.11 8.38 -11.63
C PRO A 40 14.61 8.61 -11.33
N PRO A 41 13.70 7.77 -11.85
CA PRO A 41 12.28 7.85 -11.52
C PRO A 41 12.05 7.66 -10.01
N TYR A 42 11.07 8.36 -9.44
CA TYR A 42 10.73 8.24 -8.02
C TYR A 42 10.23 6.84 -7.65
N MET A 43 9.38 6.24 -8.47
CA MET A 43 8.89 4.87 -8.28
C MET A 43 9.76 3.86 -9.02
N ASN A 44 10.13 2.78 -8.32
CA ASN A 44 10.89 1.67 -8.88
C ASN A 44 10.03 0.39 -8.96
N GLN A 45 10.64 -0.73 -9.36
CA GLN A 45 9.94 -2.02 -9.46
C GLN A 45 9.27 -2.45 -8.16
N ILE A 46 9.91 -2.20 -7.00
CA ILE A 46 9.34 -2.52 -5.68
C ILE A 46 8.13 -1.62 -5.40
N SER A 47 8.23 -0.32 -5.69
CA SER A 47 7.10 0.62 -5.57
C SER A 47 5.89 0.15 -6.39
N HIS A 48 6.09 -0.26 -7.64
CA HIS A 48 5.01 -0.78 -8.49
C HIS A 48 4.44 -2.12 -7.98
N THR A 49 5.28 -2.99 -7.42
CA THR A 49 4.83 -4.26 -6.81
C THR A 49 3.94 -3.98 -5.59
N ILE A 50 4.27 -2.98 -4.78
CA ILE A 50 3.42 -2.56 -3.65
C ILE A 50 2.06 -2.03 -4.12
N VAL A 51 2.03 -1.21 -5.19
CA VAL A 51 0.78 -0.74 -5.81
C VAL A 51 -0.11 -1.91 -6.23
N GLN A 52 0.48 -2.92 -6.87
CA GLN A 52 -0.24 -4.12 -7.31
C GLN A 52 -0.77 -4.93 -6.12
N LEU A 53 0.06 -5.14 -5.08
CA LEU A 53 -0.35 -5.83 -3.86
C LEU A 53 -1.56 -5.16 -3.20
N VAL A 54 -1.49 -3.84 -2.99
CA VAL A 54 -2.59 -3.07 -2.39
C VAL A 54 -3.85 -3.11 -3.27
N THR A 55 -3.68 -3.00 -4.59
CA THR A 55 -4.81 -3.08 -5.54
C THR A 55 -5.50 -4.43 -5.46
N GLN A 56 -4.75 -5.54 -5.45
CA GLN A 56 -5.32 -6.88 -5.35
C GLN A 56 -5.98 -7.11 -3.99
N TYR A 57 -5.36 -6.66 -2.90
CA TYR A 57 -5.92 -6.76 -1.56
C TYR A 57 -7.28 -6.04 -1.45
N ASN A 58 -7.35 -4.80 -1.93
CA ASN A 58 -8.61 -4.04 -1.94
C ASN A 58 -9.68 -4.69 -2.84
N ASN A 59 -9.26 -5.27 -3.98
CA ASN A 59 -10.17 -5.99 -4.87
C ASN A 59 -10.73 -7.26 -4.24
N PHE A 60 -9.90 -8.02 -3.50
CA PHE A 60 -10.32 -9.23 -2.78
C PHE A 60 -11.42 -8.93 -1.75
N TYR A 61 -11.31 -7.83 -1.02
CA TYR A 61 -12.33 -7.40 -0.06
C TYR A 61 -13.48 -6.57 -0.68
N HIS A 62 -13.43 -6.32 -2.00
CA HIS A 62 -14.39 -5.47 -2.73
C HIS A 62 -14.55 -4.05 -2.16
N GLN A 63 -13.56 -3.58 -1.38
CA GLN A 63 -13.52 -2.24 -0.82
C GLN A 63 -12.08 -1.82 -0.48
N PRO A 64 -11.77 -0.51 -0.47
CA PRO A 64 -10.48 -0.03 0.00
C PRO A 64 -10.28 -0.34 1.49
N LYS A 65 -9.29 -1.18 1.77
CA LYS A 65 -8.81 -1.51 3.12
C LYS A 65 -7.43 -0.92 3.39
N VAL A 66 -6.66 -0.68 2.34
CA VAL A 66 -5.35 -0.03 2.37
C VAL A 66 -5.28 1.05 1.30
N ALA A 67 -4.64 2.16 1.62
CA ALA A 67 -4.25 3.17 0.64
C ALA A 67 -2.72 3.28 0.61
N TYR A 68 -2.14 3.36 -0.59
CA TYR A 68 -0.73 3.73 -0.75
C TYR A 68 -0.59 5.19 -1.14
N THR A 69 0.53 5.80 -0.78
CA THR A 69 1.03 7.02 -1.38
C THR A 69 2.55 6.99 -1.46
N PHE A 70 3.06 7.60 -2.52
CA PHE A 70 4.46 7.84 -2.78
C PHE A 70 4.68 9.35 -2.89
N ASP A 71 5.86 9.80 -2.50
CA ASP A 71 6.31 11.19 -2.65
C ASP A 71 7.52 11.22 -3.61
N ALA A 72 8.53 12.05 -3.38
CA ALA A 72 9.76 12.11 -4.18
C ALA A 72 10.72 10.92 -3.93
N GLY A 73 10.24 9.69 -3.96
CA GLY A 73 11.07 8.49 -3.81
C GLY A 73 10.29 7.16 -3.75
N PRO A 74 11.02 6.03 -3.69
CA PRO A 74 10.42 4.71 -3.88
C PRO A 74 9.69 4.16 -2.64
N ASN A 75 9.82 4.85 -1.50
CA ASN A 75 9.25 4.43 -0.23
C ASN A 75 7.72 4.58 -0.25
N ALA A 76 7.03 3.46 -0.01
CA ALA A 76 5.58 3.45 0.10
C ALA A 76 5.13 3.85 1.51
N PHE A 77 4.20 4.80 1.60
CA PHE A 77 3.45 5.07 2.82
C PHE A 77 2.08 4.41 2.70
N LEU A 78 1.72 3.57 3.68
CA LEU A 78 0.45 2.86 3.70
C LEU A 78 -0.46 3.41 4.79
N PHE A 79 -1.68 3.79 4.42
CA PHE A 79 -2.76 4.07 5.36
C PHE A 79 -3.63 2.83 5.48
N VAL A 80 -3.83 2.39 6.72
CA VAL A 80 -4.56 1.15 7.05
C VAL A 80 -5.41 1.43 8.28
N MET A 81 -6.62 0.86 8.34
CA MET A 81 -7.41 0.87 9.56
C MET A 81 -6.80 -0.06 10.59
N GLU A 82 -6.91 0.27 11.88
CA GLU A 82 -6.34 -0.52 12.98
C GLU A 82 -6.71 -2.02 12.89
N SER A 83 -7.96 -2.32 12.52
CA SER A 83 -8.48 -3.67 12.33
C SER A 83 -7.76 -4.49 11.25
N ASP A 84 -7.14 -3.84 10.27
CA ASP A 84 -6.54 -4.49 9.10
C ASP A 84 -5.00 -4.49 9.14
N ILE A 85 -4.38 -3.89 10.18
CA ILE A 85 -2.92 -3.81 10.32
C ILE A 85 -2.26 -5.20 10.34
N ALA A 86 -2.86 -6.13 11.08
CA ALA A 86 -2.34 -7.48 11.25
C ALA A 86 -2.15 -8.22 9.91
N ASP A 87 -3.20 -8.23 9.10
CA ASP A 87 -3.23 -8.92 7.81
C ASP A 87 -2.27 -8.28 6.81
N ILE A 88 -2.22 -6.94 6.79
CA ILE A 88 -1.33 -6.20 5.89
C ILE A 88 0.12 -6.39 6.26
N LEU A 89 0.45 -6.38 7.55
CA LEU A 89 1.83 -6.63 7.98
C LEU A 89 2.26 -8.06 7.63
N ALA A 90 1.37 -9.05 7.76
CA ALA A 90 1.65 -10.43 7.36
C ALA A 90 1.91 -10.54 5.85
N LEU A 91 1.09 -9.88 5.02
CA LEU A 91 1.27 -9.86 3.57
C LEU A 91 2.58 -9.17 3.16
N ILE A 92 2.90 -8.02 3.75
CA ILE A 92 4.14 -7.30 3.46
C ILE A 92 5.34 -8.19 3.79
N ARG A 93 5.36 -8.84 4.97
CA ARG A 93 6.46 -9.75 5.35
C ARG A 93 6.56 -10.97 4.43
N HIS A 94 5.44 -11.45 3.91
CA HIS A 94 5.44 -12.58 2.98
C HIS A 94 6.05 -12.22 1.62
N PHE A 95 5.67 -11.08 1.04
CA PHE A 95 6.13 -10.65 -0.28
C PHE A 95 7.45 -9.88 -0.27
N PHE A 96 7.78 -9.22 0.85
CA PHE A 96 8.99 -8.42 1.05
C PHE A 96 9.67 -8.85 2.35
N PRO A 97 10.24 -10.07 2.40
CA PRO A 97 10.87 -10.58 3.61
C PRO A 97 12.06 -9.67 4.00
N PRO A 98 12.16 -9.25 5.27
CA PRO A 98 13.26 -8.43 5.71
C PRO A 98 14.57 -9.22 5.71
N GLU A 99 15.69 -8.57 5.40
CA GLU A 99 17.02 -9.20 5.45
C GLU A 99 17.46 -9.56 6.86
N THR A 100 16.92 -8.86 7.87
CA THR A 100 17.14 -9.13 9.30
C THR A 100 15.84 -8.95 10.08
N GLU A 101 15.63 -9.77 11.11
CA GLU A 101 14.47 -9.67 12.03
C GLU A 101 14.45 -8.34 12.83
N SER A 102 15.51 -7.54 12.77
CA SER A 102 15.75 -6.34 13.59
C SER A 102 15.30 -5.00 12.99
N GLY A 103 14.61 -4.99 11.84
CA GLY A 103 14.18 -3.74 11.17
C GLY A 103 12.85 -3.16 11.67
N PHE A 104 12.78 -2.70 12.92
CA PHE A 104 11.72 -1.93 13.61
C PHE A 104 10.22 -2.12 13.25
N VAL A 105 9.43 -2.47 14.28
CA VAL A 105 7.96 -2.37 14.38
C VAL A 105 7.64 -1.63 15.69
N GLN A 106 6.70 -0.67 15.73
CA GLN A 106 6.12 -0.25 17.02
C GLN A 106 4.68 0.29 16.95
N GLY A 107 3.75 -0.45 17.60
CA GLY A 107 2.32 -0.15 17.80
C GLY A 107 1.39 -1.36 17.63
N ILE A 108 0.78 -1.82 18.74
CA ILE A 108 -0.13 -2.99 18.99
C ILE A 108 0.51 -4.39 18.82
N GLU A 109 0.60 -5.13 19.93
CA GLU A 109 0.90 -6.57 19.93
C GLU A 109 -0.15 -7.29 19.06
N ASN A 110 0.28 -8.01 18.03
CA ASN A 110 -0.63 -8.73 17.14
C ASN A 110 -0.69 -10.22 17.53
N PRO A 111 -1.76 -10.69 18.22
CA PRO A 111 -1.87 -12.09 18.64
C PRO A 111 -2.35 -13.05 17.54
N SER A 112 -2.72 -12.58 16.34
CA SER A 112 -3.40 -13.41 15.33
C SER A 112 -2.63 -13.52 14.02
N ALA A 113 -1.48 -14.18 14.04
CA ALA A 113 -0.83 -14.71 12.84
C ALA A 113 -1.36 -16.12 12.47
N SER A 114 -2.65 -16.40 12.69
CA SER A 114 -3.21 -17.75 12.58
C SER A 114 -4.04 -18.04 11.33
N HIS A 115 -4.24 -17.07 10.42
CA HIS A 115 -5.13 -17.27 9.26
C HIS A 115 -4.43 -17.60 7.92
N PHE A 116 -3.11 -17.45 7.82
CA PHE A 116 -2.37 -17.92 6.65
C PHE A 116 -1.70 -19.27 6.98
N SER A 117 -2.50 -20.34 6.93
CA SER A 117 -1.97 -21.70 6.92
C SER A 117 -1.14 -21.91 5.66
N LYS A 118 0.05 -22.49 5.85
CA LYS A 118 0.92 -22.99 4.79
C LYS A 118 0.19 -24.02 3.92
N GLU A 119 -0.43 -23.58 2.83
CA GLU A 119 -0.67 -24.45 1.67
C GLU A 119 0.04 -23.86 0.46
N SER A 120 1.30 -24.29 0.36
CA SER A 120 2.10 -24.25 -0.85
C SER A 120 1.52 -25.21 -1.89
N SER A 121 0.61 -24.72 -2.72
CA SER A 121 0.36 -25.27 -4.06
C SER A 121 -0.55 -24.37 -4.89
N GLY A 122 0.02 -23.67 -5.87
CA GLY A 122 -0.67 -23.47 -7.15
C GLY A 122 -1.30 -22.12 -7.48
N ILE A 123 -0.88 -20.99 -6.88
CA ILE A 123 -1.27 -19.68 -7.42
C ILE A 123 -0.25 -19.26 -8.48
N ASN A 124 -0.48 -19.70 -9.72
CA ASN A 124 0.20 -19.14 -10.89
C ASN A 124 -0.36 -17.74 -11.15
N PHE A 125 0.46 -16.72 -10.91
CA PHE A 125 0.26 -15.41 -11.53
C PHE A 125 0.80 -15.51 -12.97
N CYS A 126 -0.11 -15.45 -13.95
CA CYS A 126 0.22 -15.13 -15.33
C CYS A 126 0.36 -13.61 -15.51
#